data_AF-A0A6C0AZ17-F1
#
_entry.id   AF-A0A6C0AZ17-F1
#
_cell.length_a   1.000
_cell.length_b   1.000
_cell.length_c   1.000
_cell.angle_alpha   90.00
_cell.angle_beta   90.00
_cell.angle_gamma   90.00
#
_symmetry.space_group_name_H-M   'P 1'
#
loop_
_entity.id
_entity.type
_entity.pdbx_description
1 polymer ?
#
loop_
_entity_poly.entity_id
_entity_poly.type
_entity_poly.pdbx_seq_one_letter_code
_entity_poly.pdbx_strand_id
1 'polypeptide(L)'
;MNQLSIKITSSFLILMFIVSGLTKFFTLGKSESERLSKKLFNLNKTFSQFIVFGAGLWELIASIIILYGIWYSNKLFLHYGSLMLIIFTIIATVIFYIKPFKYLPFLSNLTTTCSLLLLPFICMK
;
A
#
# COMPACT_ATOMS: atom_id res chain seq x y z
N MET A 1 -25.94 -2.00 -6.74
CA MET A 1 -25.45 -1.19 -5.60
C MET A 1 -25.53 0.27 -5.98
N ASN A 2 -25.85 1.15 -5.02
CA ASN A 2 -25.77 2.59 -5.23
C ASN A 2 -24.31 3.01 -5.48
N GLN A 3 -24.06 3.90 -6.45
CA GLN A 3 -22.72 4.42 -6.77
C GLN A 3 -22.01 5.00 -5.55
N LEU A 4 -22.75 5.67 -4.66
CA LEU A 4 -22.21 6.19 -3.41
C LEU A 4 -21.67 5.06 -2.51
N SER A 5 -22.38 3.93 -2.41
CA SER A 5 -21.94 2.78 -1.62
C SER A 5 -20.66 2.18 -2.18
N ILE A 6 -20.53 2.09 -3.52
CA ILE A 6 -19.30 1.61 -4.17
C ILE A 6 -18.11 2.52 -3.82
N LYS A 7 -18.28 3.85 -3.91
CA LYS A 7 -17.23 4.82 -3.58
C LYS A 7 -16.80 4.72 -2.12
N ILE A 8 -17.75 4.59 -1.19
CA ILE A 8 -17.47 4.44 0.24
C ILE A 8 -16.71 3.13 0.53
N THR A 9 -17.22 1.98 0.07
CA THR A 9 -16.56 0.68 0.28
C THR A 9 -15.16 0.65 -0.32
N SER A 10 -15.00 1.23 -1.50
CA SER A 10 -13.70 1.36 -2.16
C SER A 10 -12.72 2.24 -1.37
N SER A 11 -13.20 3.31 -0.73
CA SER A 11 -12.38 4.18 0.11
C SER A 11 -11.90 3.44 1.38
N PHE A 12 -12.72 2.56 1.96
CA PHE A 12 -12.31 1.73 3.11
C PHE A 12 -11.19 0.77 2.76
N LEU A 13 -11.14 0.25 1.53
CA LEU A 13 -10.04 -0.60 1.07
C LEU A 13 -8.69 0.15 1.10
N ILE A 14 -8.71 1.45 0.82
CA ILE A 14 -7.51 2.30 0.79
C ILE A 14 -7.09 2.73 2.20
N LEU A 15 -8.00 2.71 3.17
CA LEU A 15 -7.75 3.19 4.53
C LEU A 15 -6.58 2.48 5.21
N MET A 16 -6.36 1.18 4.95
CA MET A 16 -5.21 0.46 5.53
C MET A 16 -3.86 1.03 5.07
N PHE A 17 -3.77 1.47 3.81
CA PHE A 17 -2.55 2.08 3.26
C PHE A 17 -2.34 3.48 3.82
N ILE A 18 -3.41 4.24 4.04
CA ILE A 18 -3.34 5.55 4.70
C ILE A 18 -2.83 5.40 6.13
N VAL A 19 -3.42 4.50 6.92
CA VAL A 19 -3.00 4.28 8.31
C VAL A 19 -1.56 3.79 8.39
N SER A 20 -1.17 2.85 7.51
CA SER A 20 0.22 2.36 7.43
C SER A 20 1.20 3.47 7.05
N GLY A 21 0.87 4.25 6.02
CA GLY A 21 1.68 5.35 5.53
C GLY A 21 1.84 6.48 6.55
N LEU A 22 0.75 6.88 7.22
CA LEU A 22 0.78 7.89 8.28
C LEU A 22 1.66 7.43 9.45
N THR A 23 1.54 6.16 9.84
CA THR A 23 2.36 5.62 10.93
C THR A 23 3.85 5.66 10.57
N LYS A 24 4.22 5.26 9.34
CA LYS A 24 5.61 5.33 8.87
C LYS A 24 6.10 6.76 8.75
N PHE A 25 5.25 7.69 8.31
CA PHE A 25 5.57 9.11 8.20
C PHE A 25 5.81 9.75 9.58
N PHE A 26 4.86 9.65 10.51
CA PHE A 26 4.96 10.25 11.85
C PHE A 26 6.04 9.62 12.71
N THR A 27 6.34 8.33 12.52
CA THR A 27 7.47 7.68 13.21
C THR A 27 8.82 7.95 12.55
N LEU A 28 8.87 8.74 11.46
CA LEU A 28 10.08 8.97 10.66
C LEU A 28 10.78 7.65 10.26
N GLY A 29 9.97 6.66 9.87
CA GLY A 29 10.41 5.33 9.49
C GLY A 29 10.86 4.43 10.64
N LYS A 30 10.82 4.87 11.89
CA LYS A 30 11.31 4.09 13.04
C LYS A 30 10.52 2.80 13.27
N SER A 31 9.21 2.84 13.08
CA SER A 31 8.27 1.72 13.34
C SER A 31 8.69 0.38 12.73
N GLU A 32 9.19 0.38 11.50
CA GLU A 32 9.51 -0.83 10.73
C GLU A 32 11.00 -0.96 10.38
N SER A 33 11.81 0.05 10.72
CA SER A 33 13.22 0.12 10.35
C SER A 33 14.06 -1.03 10.90
N GLU A 34 13.78 -1.48 12.12
CA GLU A 34 14.52 -2.58 12.75
C GLU A 34 14.19 -3.92 12.08
N ARG A 35 12.93 -4.13 11.72
CA ARG A 35 12.49 -5.33 11.00
C ARG A 35 13.12 -5.37 9.61
N LEU A 36 13.17 -4.23 8.92
CA LEU A 36 13.79 -4.10 7.60
C LEU A 36 15.30 -4.36 7.65
N SER A 37 16.01 -3.72 8.59
CA SER A 37 17.45 -3.91 8.81
C SER A 37 17.82 -5.37 8.99
N LYS A 38 17.07 -6.10 9.83
CA LYS A 38 17.28 -7.54 10.06
C LYS A 38 17.01 -8.40 8.82
N LYS A 39 16.10 -7.97 7.92
CA LYS A 39 15.80 -8.73 6.69
C LYS A 39 16.79 -8.50 5.55
N LEU A 40 17.37 -7.31 5.47
CA LEU A 40 18.34 -6.97 4.45
C LEU A 40 19.78 -7.05 4.99
N PHE A 41 20.17 -8.20 5.54
CA PHE A 41 21.55 -8.49 5.97
C PHE A 41 22.16 -7.44 6.92
N ASN A 42 21.44 -7.07 7.99
CA ASN A 42 21.87 -6.07 8.96
C ASN A 42 22.19 -4.71 8.34
N LEU A 43 21.35 -4.29 7.39
CA LEU A 43 21.44 -2.98 6.76
C LEU A 43 21.43 -1.88 7.82
N ASN A 44 22.22 -0.82 7.61
CA ASN A 44 22.33 0.29 8.55
C ASN A 44 20.92 0.79 8.96
N LYS A 45 20.68 0.90 10.28
CA LYS A 45 19.38 1.28 10.85
C LYS A 45 18.91 2.64 10.33
N THR A 46 19.82 3.60 10.16
CA THR A 46 19.51 4.93 9.63
C THR A 46 19.04 4.84 8.18
N PHE A 47 19.71 4.02 7.36
CA PHE A 47 19.29 3.81 5.97
C PHE A 47 17.95 3.08 5.88
N SER A 48 17.74 2.09 6.75
CA SER A 48 16.44 1.39 6.86
C SER A 48 15.31 2.33 7.24
N GLN A 49 15.56 3.31 8.13
CA GLN A 49 14.58 4.35 8.47
C GLN A 49 14.21 5.21 7.25
N PHE A 50 15.19 5.65 6.46
CA PHE A 50 14.92 6.40 5.23
C PHE A 50 14.07 5.61 4.24
N ILE A 51 14.37 4.31 4.05
CA ILE A 51 13.56 3.45 3.17
C ILE A 51 12.13 3.33 3.69
N VAL A 52 11.94 3.05 4.98
CA VAL A 52 10.60 2.90 5.57
C VAL A 52 9.82 4.22 5.52
N PHE A 53 10.49 5.35 5.75
CA PHE A 53 9.89 6.67 5.62
C PHE A 53 9.44 6.94 4.18
N GLY A 54 10.30 6.66 3.20
CA GLY A 54 9.98 6.77 1.77
C GLY A 54 8.83 5.85 1.35
N ALA A 55 8.80 4.62 1.88
CA ALA A 55 7.68 3.69 1.71
C ALA A 55 6.36 4.27 2.26
N GLY A 56 6.40 4.93 3.44
CA GLY A 56 5.23 5.61 3.98
C GLY A 56 4.74 6.74 3.09
N LEU A 57 5.65 7.57 2.56
CA LEU A 57 5.29 8.62 1.60
C LEU A 57 4.69 8.04 0.32
N TRP A 58 5.25 6.96 -0.21
CA TRP A 58 4.72 6.26 -1.38
C TRP A 58 3.26 5.82 -1.13
N GLU A 59 3.01 5.12 -0.03
CA GLU A 59 1.66 4.65 0.33
C GLU A 59 0.67 5.80 0.44
N LEU A 60 1.06 6.92 1.07
CA LEU A 60 0.20 8.09 1.22
C LEU A 60 -0.11 8.75 -0.12
N ILE A 61 0.91 8.99 -0.96
CA ILE A 61 0.72 9.62 -2.27
C ILE A 61 -0.19 8.75 -3.13
N ALA A 62 0.08 7.45 -3.21
CA ALA A 62 -0.74 6.53 -4.00
C ALA A 62 -2.18 6.45 -3.46
N SER A 63 -2.36 6.44 -2.14
CA SER A 63 -3.69 6.43 -1.52
C SER A 63 -4.49 7.70 -1.84
N ILE A 64 -3.86 8.87 -1.79
CA ILE A 64 -4.50 10.15 -2.14
C ILE A 64 -4.92 10.16 -3.61
N ILE A 65 -4.03 9.71 -4.51
CA ILE A 65 -4.33 9.60 -5.95
C ILE A 65 -5.55 8.69 -6.18
N ILE A 66 -5.62 7.54 -5.52
CA ILE A 66 -6.75 6.62 -5.64
C ILE A 66 -8.03 7.25 -5.11
N LEU A 67 -8.01 7.82 -3.90
CA LEU A 67 -9.19 8.45 -3.32
C LEU A 67 -9.72 9.57 -4.21
N TYR A 68 -8.84 10.42 -4.73
CA TYR A 68 -9.22 11.44 -5.70
C TYR A 68 -9.84 10.79 -6.96
N GLY A 69 -9.24 9.72 -7.48
CA GLY A 69 -9.80 8.95 -8.60
C GLY A 69 -11.19 8.38 -8.32
N ILE A 70 -11.45 7.85 -7.12
CA ILE A 70 -12.76 7.31 -6.70
C ILE A 70 -13.81 8.43 -6.66
N TRP A 71 -13.50 9.55 -6.01
CA TRP A 71 -14.49 10.60 -5.76
C TRP A 71 -14.81 11.42 -7.00
N TYR A 72 -13.78 11.75 -7.79
CA TYR A 72 -13.91 12.51 -9.04
C TYR A 72 -14.08 11.62 -10.28
N SER A 73 -14.25 10.31 -10.12
CA SER A 73 -14.44 9.34 -11.20
C SER A 73 -13.37 9.43 -12.30
N ASN A 74 -12.10 9.61 -11.90
CA ASN A 74 -10.97 9.71 -12.82
C ASN A 74 -10.25 8.36 -12.94
N LYS A 75 -10.47 7.68 -14.07
CA LYS A 75 -9.93 6.35 -14.37
C LYS A 75 -8.40 6.29 -14.35
N LEU A 76 -7.73 7.32 -14.86
CA LEU A 76 -6.27 7.33 -14.97
C LEU A 76 -5.65 7.34 -13.57
N PHE A 77 -6.16 8.18 -12.67
CA PHE A 77 -5.69 8.24 -11.29
C PHE A 77 -5.99 6.96 -10.52
N LEU A 78 -7.19 6.40 -10.68
CA LEU A 78 -7.52 5.08 -10.14
C LEU A 78 -6.51 4.01 -10.61
N HIS A 79 -6.20 3.97 -11.90
CA HIS A 79 -5.29 2.98 -12.47
C HIS A 79 -3.84 3.17 -11.98
N TYR A 80 -3.28 4.36 -12.10
CA TYR A 80 -1.90 4.64 -11.70
C TYR A 80 -1.70 4.51 -10.18
N GLY A 81 -2.62 5.05 -9.38
CA GLY A 81 -2.56 4.91 -7.93
C GLY A 81 -2.64 3.44 -7.49
N SER A 82 -3.54 2.65 -8.10
CA SER A 82 -3.65 1.22 -7.80
C SER A 82 -2.39 0.46 -8.18
N LEU A 83 -1.80 0.73 -9.35
CA LEU A 83 -0.53 0.14 -9.77
C LEU A 83 0.61 0.48 -8.80
N MET A 84 0.68 1.72 -8.33
CA MET A 84 1.68 2.13 -7.33
C MET A 84 1.56 1.31 -6.04
N LEU A 85 0.35 1.10 -5.53
CA LEU A 85 0.14 0.28 -4.33
C LEU A 85 0.39 -1.21 -4.58
N ILE A 86 0.02 -1.74 -5.75
CA ILE A 86 0.31 -3.13 -6.14
C ILE A 86 1.81 -3.39 -6.13
N ILE A 87 2.60 -2.54 -6.79
CA ILE A 87 4.06 -2.67 -6.84
C ILE A 87 4.63 -2.61 -5.42
N PHE A 88 4.17 -1.65 -4.62
CA PHE A 88 4.58 -1.53 -3.22
C PHE A 88 4.27 -2.80 -2.42
N THR A 89 3.05 -3.34 -2.52
CA THR A 89 2.62 -4.55 -1.82
C THR A 89 3.45 -5.76 -2.23
N ILE A 90 3.75 -5.92 -3.53
CA ILE A 90 4.61 -7.00 -4.02
C ILE A 90 6.01 -6.89 -3.42
N ILE A 91 6.63 -5.71 -3.49
CA ILE A 91 7.97 -5.46 -2.93
C ILE A 91 8.00 -5.75 -1.43
N ALA A 92 7.03 -5.22 -0.67
CA ALA A 92 6.92 -5.46 0.76
C ALA A 92 6.76 -6.95 1.08
N THR A 93 5.97 -7.67 0.28
CA THR A 93 5.76 -9.12 0.45
C THR A 93 7.06 -9.89 0.24
N VAL A 94 7.80 -9.59 -0.82
CA VAL A 94 9.08 -10.23 -1.12
C VAL A 94 10.08 -9.99 0.01
N ILE A 95 10.24 -8.74 0.45
CA ILE A 95 11.23 -8.37 1.48
C ILE A 95 10.90 -9.02 2.84
N PHE A 96 9.65 -8.91 3.30
CA PHE A 96 9.31 -9.27 4.67
C PHE A 96 8.89 -10.74 4.84
N TYR A 97 8.39 -11.39 3.79
CA TYR A 97 7.67 -12.65 3.92
C TYR A 97 8.16 -13.79 3.03
N ILE A 98 9.16 -13.60 2.17
CA ILE A 98 9.67 -14.69 1.31
C ILE A 98 10.63 -15.64 2.05
N LYS A 99 11.45 -15.14 2.98
CA LYS A 99 12.51 -15.93 3.64
C LYS A 99 12.54 -15.70 5.15
N PRO A 100 12.08 -16.64 6.01
CA PRO A 100 11.35 -17.85 5.64
C PRO A 100 9.97 -17.49 5.06
N PHE A 101 9.45 -18.34 4.16
CA PHE A 101 8.18 -18.08 3.50
C PHE A 101 7.03 -18.10 4.51
N LYS A 102 6.23 -17.03 4.53
CA LYS A 102 5.03 -16.91 5.37
C LYS A 102 3.79 -16.84 4.48
N TYR A 103 3.08 -17.96 4.38
CA TYR A 103 1.93 -18.10 3.48
C TYR A 103 0.75 -17.19 3.84
N LEU A 104 0.49 -16.93 5.14
CA LEU A 104 -0.62 -16.08 5.58
C LEU A 104 -0.48 -14.62 5.13
N PRO A 105 0.64 -13.91 5.41
CA PRO A 105 0.87 -12.58 4.85
C PRO A 105 0.87 -12.55 3.32
N PHE A 106 1.40 -13.58 2.68
CA PHE A 106 1.41 -13.68 1.22
C PHE A 106 -0.02 -13.72 0.64
N LEU A 107 -0.89 -14.59 1.16
CA LEU A 107 -2.29 -14.70 0.71
C LEU A 107 -3.10 -13.44 1.02
N SER A 108 -2.87 -12.81 2.18
CA SER A 108 -3.48 -11.53 2.53
C SER A 108 -3.12 -10.46 1.50
N ASN A 109 -1.83 -10.33 1.18
CA ASN A 109 -1.34 -9.35 0.21
C ASN A 109 -1.77 -9.66 -1.23
N LEU A 110 -1.92 -10.94 -1.58
CA LEU A 110 -2.49 -11.35 -2.87
C LEU A 110 -3.94 -10.88 -3.00
N THR A 111 -4.75 -11.06 -1.96
CA THR A 111 -6.15 -10.59 -1.93
C THR A 111 -6.24 -9.08 -2.09
N THR A 112 -5.38 -8.34 -1.37
CA THR A 112 -5.24 -6.88 -1.52
C THR A 112 -4.86 -6.48 -2.94
N THR A 113 -3.87 -7.16 -3.53
CA THR A 113 -3.37 -6.88 -4.88
C THR A 113 -4.46 -7.08 -5.93
N CYS A 114 -5.19 -8.20 -5.86
CA CYS A 114 -6.33 -8.45 -6.75
C CYS A 114 -7.44 -7.41 -6.58
N SER A 115 -7.71 -6.97 -5.35
CA SER A 115 -8.73 -5.97 -5.10
C SER A 115 -8.35 -4.60 -5.68
N LEU A 116 -7.08 -4.20 -5.57
CA LEU A 116 -6.56 -2.97 -6.19
C LEU A 116 -6.60 -3.07 -7.73
N LEU A 117 -6.31 -4.23 -8.31
CA LEU A 117 -6.39 -4.44 -9.75
C LEU A 117 -7.82 -4.29 -10.27
N LEU A 118 -8.80 -4.77 -9.50
CA LEU A 118 -10.22 -4.72 -9.85
C LEU A 118 -10.85 -3.32 -9.65
N LEU A 119 -10.28 -2.51 -8.76
CA LEU A 119 -10.82 -1.21 -8.35
C LEU A 119 -11.18 -0.26 -9.52
N PRO A 120 -10.32 -0.03 -10.54
CA PRO A 120 -10.64 0.85 -11.65
C PRO A 120 -11.81 0.37 -12.52
N PHE A 121 -12.12 -0.94 -12.50
CA PHE A 121 -13.23 -1.50 -13.26
C PHE A 121 -14.57 -1.35 -12.53
N ILE A 122 -14.55 -1.38 -11.20
CA ILE A 122 -15.77 -1.26 -10.38
C ILE A 122 -16.20 0.20 -10.26
N CYS A 123 -15.26 1.11 -9.97
CA CYS A 123 -15.57 2.53 -9.74
C CYS A 123 -15.92 3.32 -11.02
N MET A 124 -15.71 2.73 -12.20
CA MET A 124 -15.92 3.39 -13.50
C MET A 124 -17.07 2.77 -14.32
N LYS A 125 -17.86 1.86 -13.72
CA LYS A 125 -19.16 1.45 -14.27
C LYS A 125 -20.20 2.50 -13.99
#